data_AF-A0A383B824-F1
#
_entry.id   AF-A0A383B824-F1
#
_cell.length_a   1.000
_cell.length_b   1.000
_cell.length_c   1.000
_cell.angle_alpha   90.00
_cell.angle_beta   90.00
_cell.angle_gamma   90.00
#
_symmetry.space_group_name_H-M   'P 1'
#
loop_
_entity.id
_entity.type
_entity.pdbx_description
1 polymer ?
#
loop_
_entity_poly.entity_id
_entity_poly.type
_entity_poly.pdbx_seq_one_letter_code
_entity_poly.pdbx_strand_id
1 'polypeptide(L)'
;INHSVIELYQISQNNSNDIKLTSPRTIKVISDSPNHVVWSGDGEYIMATSGVELQTISVDSPSESPKIQQLNVAVPGSAPDGIVALRNAKVITMNGYEIIDKADVVIKGNRILRVGKTGSVKIPRKAVEFDMTDKFIVPGFIDIHSHFMINNELPEPESTVSFANLAYGFTSLRNPQSSADIFGFSDMIEIDGVPAPRIFSTGPGLFSSASFSSPNVAKGVVEPYREKYKTHLLKWYLAGPRSERLA
;
A
#
# COMPACT_ATOMS: atom_id res chain seq x y z
N ILE A 1 -4.93 23.64 -1.70
CA ILE A 1 -4.02 22.51 -1.44
C ILE A 1 -4.09 21.69 -2.71
N ASN A 2 -2.99 21.70 -3.47
CA ASN A 2 -2.84 21.21 -4.85
C ASN A 2 -3.51 22.06 -5.96
N HIS A 3 -2.65 22.83 -6.65
CA HIS A 3 -2.95 23.63 -7.84
C HIS A 3 -2.45 22.91 -9.09
N SER A 4 -2.49 21.58 -9.07
CA SER A 4 -1.94 20.81 -10.17
C SER A 4 -2.80 21.02 -11.42
N VAL A 5 -2.13 21.42 -12.48
CA VAL A 5 -2.74 21.72 -13.76
C VAL A 5 -2.01 20.94 -14.83
N ILE A 6 -2.77 20.48 -15.83
CA ILE A 6 -2.22 20.02 -17.08
C ILE A 6 -2.30 21.21 -18.04
N GLU A 7 -1.16 21.66 -18.52
CA GLU A 7 -1.08 22.70 -19.56
C GLU A 7 -1.05 22.02 -20.93
N LEU A 8 -2.16 22.10 -21.66
CA LEU A 8 -2.27 21.55 -23.01
C LEU A 8 -1.91 22.61 -24.05
N TYR A 9 -0.84 22.37 -24.80
CA TYR A 9 -0.41 23.25 -25.88
C TYR A 9 -0.83 22.67 -27.23
N GLN A 10 -1.49 23.48 -28.05
CA GLN A 10 -1.75 23.14 -29.45
C GLN A 10 -0.59 23.62 -30.31
N ILE A 11 -0.04 22.73 -31.13
CA ILE A 11 0.99 23.08 -32.12
C ILE A 11 0.29 23.32 -33.45
N SER A 12 0.37 24.54 -33.97
CA SER A 12 -0.02 24.80 -35.36
C SER A 12 1.13 24.43 -36.29
N GLN A 13 0.94 23.44 -37.16
CA GLN A 13 1.89 23.19 -38.25
C GLN A 13 1.75 24.29 -39.30
N ASN A 14 2.65 25.27 -39.25
CA ASN A 14 2.97 26.07 -40.42
C ASN A 14 4.12 25.38 -41.16
N ASN A 15 4.19 25.51 -42.49
CA ASN A 15 5.25 24.91 -43.34
C ASN A 15 6.70 25.41 -43.06
N SER A 16 6.92 26.07 -41.92
CA SER A 16 8.22 26.51 -41.41
C SER A 16 8.67 25.60 -40.27
N ASN A 17 9.97 25.34 -40.15
CA ASN A 17 10.56 24.58 -39.04
C ASN A 17 10.39 25.23 -37.64
N ASP A 18 9.69 26.37 -37.55
CA ASP A 18 9.40 27.07 -36.30
C ASP A 18 8.09 26.59 -35.67
N ILE A 19 8.21 25.76 -34.63
CA ILE A 19 7.08 25.37 -33.77
C ILE A 19 6.72 26.55 -32.87
N LYS A 20 5.53 27.14 -33.09
CA LYS A 20 4.96 28.11 -32.14
C LYS A 20 4.01 27.40 -31.19
N LEU A 21 4.39 27.36 -29.91
CA LEU A 21 3.49 27.00 -28.82
C LEU A 21 2.53 28.18 -28.58
N THR A 22 1.25 28.00 -28.89
CA THR A 22 0.21 29.00 -28.55
C THR A 22 -0.14 28.94 -27.06
N SER A 23 -0.85 29.95 -26.54
CA SER A 23 -1.31 30.00 -25.15
C SER A 23 -1.91 28.65 -24.72
N PRO A 24 -1.43 28.04 -23.63
CA PRO A 24 -1.91 26.73 -23.22
C PRO A 24 -3.34 26.80 -22.72
N ARG A 25 -4.07 25.70 -22.87
CA ARG A 25 -5.28 25.45 -22.10
C ARG A 25 -4.88 24.85 -20.76
N THR A 26 -5.10 25.60 -19.69
CA THR A 26 -4.91 25.14 -18.32
C THR A 26 -6.09 24.27 -17.90
N ILE A 27 -5.85 22.98 -17.71
CA ILE A 27 -6.87 22.04 -17.23
C ILE A 27 -6.58 21.72 -15.77
N LYS A 28 -7.53 22.03 -14.90
CA LYS A 28 -7.42 21.68 -13.47
C LYS A 28 -7.63 20.18 -13.32
N VAL A 29 -6.65 19.50 -12.75
CA VAL A 29 -6.77 18.09 -12.37
C VAL A 29 -6.90 17.99 -10.86
N ILE A 30 -7.70 17.04 -10.39
CA ILE A 30 -7.76 16.72 -8.97
C ILE A 30 -6.58 15.79 -8.68
N SER A 31 -5.37 16.33 -8.66
CA SER A 31 -4.19 15.52 -8.43
C SER A 31 -3.52 15.91 -7.13
N ASP A 32 -3.73 15.09 -6.11
CA ASP A 32 -2.97 15.23 -4.88
C ASP A 32 -1.52 14.74 -5.02
N SER A 33 -1.25 14.05 -6.13
CA SER A 33 0.03 13.76 -6.81
C SER A 33 -0.36 12.79 -7.95
N PRO A 34 -0.52 13.23 -9.21
CA PRO A 34 -0.89 12.31 -10.28
C PRO A 34 0.34 11.45 -10.56
N ASN A 35 0.23 10.13 -10.42
CA ASN A 35 1.39 9.26 -10.58
C ASN A 35 1.85 9.25 -12.04
N HIS A 36 0.89 9.26 -12.97
CA HIS A 36 1.14 9.26 -14.41
C HIS A 36 0.11 10.14 -15.12
N VAL A 37 0.57 10.99 -16.04
CA VAL A 37 -0.28 11.64 -17.04
C VAL A 37 0.09 11.03 -18.38
N VAL A 38 -0.88 10.43 -19.05
CA VAL A 38 -0.67 9.71 -20.30
C VAL A 38 -1.72 10.10 -21.33
N TRP A 39 -1.37 9.94 -22.60
CA TRP A 39 -2.33 10.02 -23.70
C TRP A 39 -3.00 8.66 -23.88
N SER A 40 -4.27 8.66 -24.26
CA SER A 40 -4.90 7.46 -24.82
C SER A 40 -4.21 7.07 -26.12
N GLY A 41 -4.28 5.78 -26.49
CA GLY A 41 -3.61 5.28 -27.69
C GLY A 41 -4.12 5.90 -29.00
N ASP A 42 -5.36 6.39 -28.99
CA ASP A 42 -5.98 7.15 -30.09
C ASP A 42 -5.71 8.67 -30.02
N GLY A 43 -5.12 9.16 -28.93
CA GLY A 43 -4.83 10.58 -28.73
C GLY A 43 -6.04 11.46 -28.38
N GLU A 44 -7.25 10.88 -28.22
CA GLU A 44 -8.47 11.64 -27.94
C GLU A 44 -8.57 12.14 -26.49
N TYR A 45 -7.85 11.48 -25.57
CA TYR A 45 -7.94 11.74 -24.14
C TYR A 45 -6.57 11.89 -23.49
N ILE A 46 -6.50 12.78 -22.50
CA ILE A 46 -5.47 12.76 -21.47
C ILE A 46 -6.05 12.02 -20.26
N MET A 47 -5.29 11.07 -19.75
CA MET A 47 -5.64 10.24 -18.60
C MET A 47 -4.64 10.44 -17.48
N ALA A 48 -5.13 10.46 -16.25
CA ALA A 48 -4.31 10.46 -15.06
C ALA A 48 -4.91 9.57 -13.97
N THR A 49 -4.09 9.02 -13.10
CA THR A 49 -4.55 8.21 -11.95
C THR A 49 -4.16 8.83 -10.62
N SER A 50 -5.03 8.64 -9.62
CA SER A 50 -4.73 8.95 -8.22
C SER A 50 -5.35 7.85 -7.34
N GLY A 51 -4.52 6.93 -6.86
CA GLY A 51 -5.01 5.71 -6.20
C GLY A 51 -5.93 4.91 -7.13
N VAL A 52 -7.15 4.65 -6.68
CA VAL A 52 -8.17 3.92 -7.46
C VAL A 52 -9.03 4.81 -8.37
N GLU A 53 -8.69 6.09 -8.54
CA GLU A 53 -9.45 7.01 -9.41
C GLU A 53 -8.75 7.21 -10.75
N LEU A 54 -9.47 6.93 -11.84
CA LEU A 54 -9.11 7.30 -13.21
C LEU A 54 -9.74 8.65 -13.57
N GLN A 55 -8.90 9.61 -13.94
CA GLN A 55 -9.29 10.93 -14.43
C GLN A 55 -9.10 10.97 -15.94
N THR A 56 -10.12 11.43 -16.66
CA THR A 56 -10.09 11.54 -18.13
C THR A 56 -10.52 12.93 -18.58
N ILE A 57 -9.81 13.47 -19.56
CA ILE A 57 -10.09 14.78 -20.18
C ILE A 57 -10.04 14.60 -21.69
N SER A 58 -11.08 15.04 -22.40
CA SER A 58 -11.08 15.09 -23.86
C SER A 58 -10.12 16.18 -24.36
N VAL A 59 -9.31 15.86 -25.36
CA VAL A 59 -8.33 16.78 -25.95
C VAL A 59 -9.00 17.82 -26.83
N ASP A 60 -9.97 17.41 -27.65
CA ASP A 60 -10.66 18.29 -28.60
C ASP A 60 -11.68 19.22 -27.93
N SER A 61 -12.32 18.73 -26.86
CA SER A 61 -13.34 19.47 -26.11
C SER A 61 -13.12 19.32 -24.60
N PRO A 62 -12.03 19.91 -24.05
CA PRO A 62 -11.71 19.77 -22.64
C PRO A 62 -12.73 20.50 -21.77
N SER A 63 -13.24 19.80 -20.76
CA SER A 63 -14.05 20.37 -19.68
C SER A 63 -13.17 21.08 -18.65
N GLU A 64 -13.77 21.92 -17.80
CA GLU A 64 -13.05 22.61 -16.71
C GLU A 64 -12.50 21.66 -15.64
N SER A 65 -13.11 20.47 -15.51
CA SER A 65 -12.71 19.41 -14.58
C SER A 65 -12.71 18.05 -15.27
N PRO A 66 -11.83 17.11 -14.86
CA PRO A 66 -11.78 15.77 -15.42
C PRO A 66 -13.02 14.97 -15.06
N LYS A 67 -13.41 14.05 -15.95
CA LYS A 67 -14.36 12.99 -15.61
C LYS A 67 -13.64 11.96 -14.74
N ILE A 68 -14.20 11.66 -13.58
CA ILE A 68 -13.65 10.72 -12.60
C ILE A 68 -14.41 9.40 -12.68
N GLN A 69 -13.67 8.31 -12.77
CA GLN A 69 -14.17 6.95 -12.66
C GLN A 69 -13.42 6.23 -11.54
N GLN A 70 -14.14 5.62 -10.60
CA GLN A 70 -13.52 4.70 -9.66
C GLN A 70 -13.24 3.37 -10.34
N LEU A 71 -11.99 2.93 -10.26
CA LEU A 71 -11.52 1.64 -10.69
C LEU A 71 -11.79 0.62 -9.57
N ASN A 72 -12.52 -0.43 -9.92
CA ASN A 72 -12.69 -1.59 -9.06
C ASN A 72 -11.93 -2.74 -9.72
N VAL A 73 -10.70 -2.98 -9.27
CA VAL A 73 -9.88 -4.09 -9.73
C VAL A 73 -9.92 -5.17 -8.66
N ALA A 74 -10.31 -6.38 -9.06
CA ALA A 74 -10.29 -7.55 -8.19
C ALA A 74 -9.61 -8.68 -8.94
N VAL A 75 -8.58 -9.25 -8.32
CA VAL A 75 -7.87 -10.42 -8.83
C VAL A 75 -8.06 -11.55 -7.83
N PRO A 76 -8.34 -12.80 -8.27
CA PRO A 76 -8.38 -13.93 -7.36
C PRO A 76 -7.02 -14.10 -6.66
N GLY A 77 -6.99 -13.97 -5.34
CA GLY A 77 -5.79 -14.26 -4.57
C GLY A 77 -5.46 -15.75 -4.57
N SER A 78 -4.16 -16.08 -4.60
CA SER A 78 -3.70 -17.45 -4.40
C SER A 78 -3.56 -17.73 -2.91
N ALA A 79 -4.50 -18.48 -2.33
CA ALA A 79 -4.40 -18.92 -0.95
C ALA A 79 -3.74 -20.32 -0.90
N PRO A 80 -2.71 -20.53 -0.06
CA PRO A 80 -2.17 -21.87 0.13
C PRO A 80 -3.26 -22.79 0.73
N ASP A 81 -3.30 -24.05 0.32
CA ASP A 81 -4.26 -25.07 0.78
C ASP A 81 -3.61 -26.19 1.61
N GLY A 82 -2.26 -26.18 1.69
CA GLY A 82 -1.46 -27.14 2.42
C GLY A 82 -1.73 -27.16 3.92
N ILE A 83 -1.29 -28.24 4.57
CA ILE A 83 -1.38 -28.41 6.03
C ILE A 83 0.02 -28.67 6.55
N VAL A 84 0.44 -27.91 7.56
CA VAL A 84 1.72 -28.05 8.25
C VAL A 84 1.48 -28.28 9.72
N ALA A 85 2.26 -29.16 10.35
CA ALA A 85 2.28 -29.33 11.79
C ALA A 85 3.72 -29.14 12.31
N LEU A 86 3.91 -28.11 13.14
CA LEU A 86 5.16 -27.84 13.84
C LEU A 86 5.06 -28.49 15.22
N ARG A 87 5.89 -29.49 15.51
CA ARG A 87 5.68 -30.40 16.63
C ARG A 87 6.72 -30.26 17.73
N ASN A 88 6.33 -30.51 18.98
CA ASN A 88 7.22 -30.53 20.15
C ASN A 88 7.96 -29.21 20.46
N ALA A 89 7.46 -28.06 19.98
CA ALA A 89 8.07 -26.76 20.26
C ALA A 89 7.78 -26.30 21.69
N LYS A 90 8.56 -25.32 22.19
CA LYS A 90 8.09 -24.43 23.26
C LYS A 90 7.39 -23.24 22.62
N VAL A 91 6.07 -23.10 22.82
CA VAL A 91 5.27 -22.05 22.16
C VAL A 91 4.98 -20.93 23.14
N ILE A 92 5.40 -19.71 22.81
CA ILE A 92 5.05 -18.49 23.55
C ILE A 92 3.82 -17.89 22.87
N THR A 93 2.65 -17.97 23.50
CA THR A 93 1.37 -17.69 22.82
C THR A 93 1.04 -16.20 22.73
N MET A 94 1.71 -15.37 23.54
CA MET A 94 1.36 -13.97 23.81
C MET A 94 -0.03 -13.78 24.44
N ASN A 95 -0.67 -14.86 24.93
CA ASN A 95 -1.82 -14.78 25.82
C ASN A 95 -1.34 -14.54 27.26
N GLY A 96 -1.03 -13.28 27.57
CA GLY A 96 -0.32 -12.93 28.80
C GLY A 96 1.08 -13.54 28.81
N TYR A 97 1.41 -14.29 29.87
CA TYR A 97 2.71 -14.97 30.04
C TYR A 97 2.64 -16.47 29.74
N GLU A 98 1.58 -16.95 29.08
CA GLU A 98 1.43 -18.36 28.77
C GLU A 98 2.55 -18.86 27.83
N ILE A 99 3.20 -19.93 28.28
CA ILE A 99 4.16 -20.70 27.52
C ILE A 99 3.71 -22.15 27.57
N ILE A 100 3.51 -22.77 26.40
CA ILE A 100 3.14 -24.18 26.28
C ILE A 100 4.42 -24.97 25.98
N ASP A 101 4.89 -25.71 26.98
CA ASP A 101 5.97 -26.69 26.81
C ASP A 101 5.51 -27.91 26.03
N LYS A 102 6.36 -28.40 25.11
CA LYS A 102 6.09 -29.55 24.23
C LYS A 102 4.73 -29.41 23.56
N ALA A 103 4.65 -28.49 22.61
CA ALA A 103 3.42 -28.11 21.93
C ALA A 103 3.46 -28.43 20.43
N ASP A 104 2.28 -28.71 19.88
CA ASP A 104 2.03 -28.85 18.45
C ASP A 104 1.26 -27.60 17.95
N VAL A 105 1.74 -26.99 16.86
CA VAL A 105 1.08 -25.90 16.13
C VAL A 105 0.67 -26.43 14.76
N VAL A 106 -0.64 -26.50 14.50
CA VAL A 106 -1.19 -26.96 13.23
C VAL A 106 -1.64 -25.76 12.42
N ILE A 107 -1.14 -25.65 11.19
CA ILE A 107 -1.43 -24.58 10.23
C ILE A 107 -2.15 -25.21 9.04
N LYS A 108 -3.24 -24.60 8.60
CA LYS A 108 -3.95 -24.97 7.37
C LYS A 108 -4.07 -23.74 6.48
N GLY A 109 -3.50 -23.84 5.28
CA GLY A 109 -3.31 -22.71 4.39
C GLY A 109 -2.53 -21.61 5.10
N ASN A 110 -3.12 -20.42 5.18
CA ASN A 110 -2.53 -19.24 5.83
C ASN A 110 -3.06 -19.00 7.26
N ARG A 111 -3.68 -19.99 7.91
CA ARG A 111 -4.24 -19.84 9.26
C ARG A 111 -3.76 -20.90 10.23
N ILE A 112 -3.52 -20.48 11.48
CA ILE A 112 -3.32 -21.39 12.60
C ILE A 112 -4.65 -22.09 12.87
N LEU A 113 -4.67 -23.40 12.67
CA LEU A 113 -5.83 -24.24 12.91
C LEU A 113 -5.96 -24.58 14.40
N ARG A 114 -4.87 -25.01 15.04
CA ARG A 114 -4.83 -25.39 16.46
C ARG A 114 -3.45 -25.15 17.06
N VAL A 115 -3.43 -24.89 18.36
CA VAL A 115 -2.24 -24.89 19.22
C VAL A 115 -2.59 -25.66 20.48
N GLY A 116 -1.69 -26.52 20.95
CA GLY A 116 -1.89 -27.24 22.22
C GLY A 116 -0.69 -28.11 22.55
N LYS A 117 -0.73 -28.79 23.70
CA LYS A 117 0.31 -29.74 24.09
C LYS A 117 0.44 -30.84 23.04
N THR A 118 1.65 -31.35 22.85
CA THR A 118 1.93 -32.44 21.91
C THR A 118 0.97 -33.60 22.18
N GLY A 119 0.31 -34.07 21.13
CA GLY A 119 -0.66 -35.17 21.20
C GLY A 119 -2.04 -34.79 21.74
N SER A 120 -2.24 -33.56 22.25
CA SER A 120 -3.56 -33.07 22.66
C SER A 120 -4.37 -32.47 21.50
N VAL A 121 -3.72 -32.19 20.36
CA VAL A 121 -4.37 -31.68 19.15
C VAL A 121 -4.33 -32.72 18.04
N LYS A 122 -5.42 -32.82 17.28
CA LYS A 122 -5.52 -33.75 16.15
C LYS A 122 -4.71 -33.23 14.97
N ILE A 123 -3.69 -33.98 14.56
CA ILE A 123 -2.92 -33.70 13.34
C ILE A 123 -3.68 -34.28 12.13
N PRO A 124 -4.03 -33.47 11.12
CA PRO A 124 -4.64 -34.00 9.88
C PRO A 124 -3.69 -34.94 9.13
N ARG A 125 -4.21 -36.05 8.58
CA ARG A 125 -3.41 -37.08 7.87
C ARG A 125 -2.54 -36.57 6.72
N LYS A 126 -2.85 -35.42 6.13
CA LYS A 126 -2.11 -34.81 5.01
C LYS A 126 -1.14 -33.71 5.47
N ALA A 127 -0.96 -33.53 6.79
CA ALA A 127 -0.05 -32.53 7.31
C ALA A 127 1.40 -32.93 6.99
N VAL A 128 2.19 -31.96 6.53
CA VAL A 128 3.64 -32.07 6.55
C VAL A 128 4.08 -31.77 7.98
N GLU A 129 4.68 -32.76 8.65
CA GLU A 129 5.11 -32.63 10.03
C GLU A 129 6.58 -32.22 10.09
N PHE A 130 6.90 -31.25 10.96
CA PHE A 130 8.26 -30.83 11.25
C PHE A 130 8.51 -30.93 12.76
N ASP A 131 9.62 -31.55 13.15
CA ASP A 131 10.04 -31.62 14.56
C ASP A 131 10.75 -30.32 14.97
N MET A 132 10.21 -29.69 16.00
CA MET A 132 10.67 -28.42 16.59
C MET A 132 11.19 -28.64 18.01
N THR A 133 11.58 -29.86 18.36
CA THR A 133 12.27 -30.15 19.63
C THR A 133 13.43 -29.18 19.85
N ASP A 134 13.54 -28.67 21.07
CA ASP A 134 14.50 -27.65 21.51
C ASP A 134 14.39 -26.28 20.81
N LYS A 135 13.32 -26.05 20.04
CA LYS A 135 13.02 -24.76 19.40
C LYS A 135 11.89 -24.03 20.10
N PHE A 136 11.91 -22.72 19.92
CA PHE A 136 10.88 -21.81 20.39
C PHE A 136 10.07 -21.32 19.20
N ILE A 137 8.75 -21.25 19.36
CA ILE A 137 7.85 -20.61 18.40
C ILE A 137 7.23 -19.40 19.08
N VAL A 138 7.31 -18.26 18.40
CA VAL A 138 6.71 -16.99 18.79
C VAL A 138 5.86 -16.45 17.62
N PRO A 139 4.88 -15.56 17.87
CA PRO A 139 4.23 -14.84 16.79
C PRO A 139 5.25 -14.04 15.97
N GLY A 140 5.01 -13.91 14.67
CA GLY A 140 5.86 -13.10 13.80
C GLY A 140 5.91 -11.65 14.29
N PHE A 141 7.09 -11.04 14.19
CA PHE A 141 7.31 -9.69 14.68
C PHE A 141 6.67 -8.64 13.78
N ILE A 142 6.36 -7.50 14.39
CA ILE A 142 5.77 -6.34 13.73
C ILE A 142 6.71 -5.15 13.94
N ASP A 143 7.23 -4.59 12.85
CA ASP A 143 7.93 -3.31 12.90
C ASP A 143 6.92 -2.17 12.75
N ILE A 144 6.84 -1.29 13.75
CA ILE A 144 5.86 -0.20 13.77
C ILE A 144 6.36 1.10 13.11
N HIS A 145 7.61 1.13 12.63
CA HIS A 145 8.22 2.29 12.01
C HIS A 145 9.26 1.88 10.95
N SER A 146 8.82 1.15 9.92
CA SER A 146 9.71 0.64 8.87
C SER A 146 9.55 1.43 7.59
N HIS A 147 10.59 2.16 7.16
CA HIS A 147 10.60 2.79 5.84
C HIS A 147 10.88 1.75 4.76
N PHE A 148 9.82 1.10 4.29
CA PHE A 148 9.87 0.16 3.18
C PHE A 148 9.76 0.94 1.87
N MET A 149 10.92 1.23 1.27
CA MET A 149 11.04 2.00 0.04
C MET A 149 10.70 1.12 -1.17
N ILE A 150 10.05 1.71 -2.17
CA ILE A 150 9.74 1.06 -3.44
C ILE A 150 10.51 1.73 -4.56
N ASN A 151 10.90 0.94 -5.56
CA ASN A 151 11.43 1.48 -6.81
C ASN A 151 10.24 1.88 -7.70
N ASN A 152 10.25 3.13 -8.15
CA ASN A 152 9.12 3.71 -8.90
C ASN A 152 9.11 3.30 -10.38
N GLU A 153 10.23 2.80 -10.91
CA GLU A 153 10.31 2.39 -12.33
C GLU A 153 9.89 0.93 -12.53
N LEU A 154 10.38 0.04 -11.66
CA LEU A 154 10.06 -1.38 -11.68
C LEU A 154 9.75 -1.85 -10.26
N PRO A 155 8.50 -2.29 -9.99
CA PRO A 155 8.17 -2.89 -8.71
C PRO A 155 8.97 -4.18 -8.47
N GLU A 156 9.73 -4.22 -7.37
CA GLU A 156 10.54 -5.37 -6.95
C GLU A 156 10.03 -5.94 -5.61
N PRO A 157 8.92 -6.69 -5.59
CA PRO A 157 8.37 -7.26 -4.35
C PRO A 157 9.34 -8.29 -3.72
N GLU A 158 10.11 -8.99 -4.55
CA GLU A 158 11.22 -9.86 -4.14
C GLU A 158 12.52 -9.06 -4.09
N SER A 159 12.81 -8.45 -2.94
CA SER A 159 14.01 -7.66 -2.74
C SER A 159 14.84 -8.16 -1.56
N THR A 160 16.11 -7.73 -1.49
CA THR A 160 16.95 -7.96 -0.29
C THR A 160 16.27 -7.44 0.98
N VAL A 161 15.52 -6.34 0.90
CA VAL A 161 14.80 -5.78 2.05
C VAL A 161 13.65 -6.71 2.49
N SER A 162 12.91 -7.27 1.53
CA SER A 162 11.84 -8.25 1.79
C SER A 162 12.39 -9.47 2.53
N PHE A 163 13.45 -10.08 1.98
CA PHE A 163 14.05 -11.28 2.56
C PHE A 163 14.73 -11.01 3.89
N ALA A 164 15.40 -9.86 4.06
CA ALA A 164 16.02 -9.49 5.32
C ALA A 164 14.97 -9.37 6.44
N ASN A 165 13.86 -8.67 6.20
CA ASN A 165 12.78 -8.56 7.18
C ASN A 165 12.28 -9.94 7.64
N LEU A 166 11.99 -10.84 6.69
CA LEU A 166 11.54 -12.20 7.00
C LEU A 166 12.61 -13.01 7.74
N ALA A 167 13.89 -12.89 7.36
CA ALA A 167 15.00 -13.59 8.02
C ALA A 167 15.16 -13.17 9.49
N TYR A 168 14.86 -11.91 9.83
CA TYR A 168 14.81 -11.41 11.20
C TYR A 168 13.47 -11.63 11.91
N GLY A 169 12.51 -12.31 11.26
CA GLY A 169 11.22 -12.66 11.84
C GLY A 169 10.15 -11.58 11.75
N PHE A 170 10.39 -10.46 11.05
CA PHE A 170 9.39 -9.44 10.78
C PHE A 170 8.45 -9.91 9.68
N THR A 171 7.21 -10.22 10.05
CA THR A 171 6.17 -10.71 9.13
C THR A 171 5.15 -9.64 8.76
N SER A 172 5.21 -8.49 9.43
CA SER A 172 4.38 -7.33 9.14
C SER A 172 5.11 -6.06 9.50
N LEU A 173 4.78 -4.98 8.79
CA LEU A 173 5.35 -3.67 9.05
C LEU A 173 4.32 -2.57 8.89
N ARG A 174 4.49 -1.51 9.67
CA ARG A 174 3.85 -0.22 9.46
C ARG A 174 4.84 0.70 8.76
N ASN A 175 4.54 1.04 7.51
CA ASN A 175 5.30 1.99 6.72
C ASN A 175 4.77 3.41 6.93
N PRO A 176 5.50 4.29 7.63
CA PRO A 176 4.98 5.59 8.06
C PRO A 176 4.95 6.64 6.95
N GLN A 177 5.64 6.41 5.83
CA GLN A 177 5.62 7.29 4.67
C GLN A 177 6.16 6.55 3.43
N SER A 178 5.43 6.64 2.32
CA SER A 178 5.89 6.26 0.97
C SER A 178 5.16 7.09 -0.09
N SER A 179 5.32 6.77 -1.38
CA SER A 179 4.37 7.20 -2.42
C SER A 179 3.05 6.42 -2.28
N ALA A 180 2.05 6.75 -3.09
CA ALA A 180 0.80 5.99 -3.15
C ALA A 180 0.98 4.60 -3.77
N ASP A 181 2.07 4.35 -4.50
CA ASP A 181 2.28 3.06 -5.20
C ASP A 181 2.56 1.91 -4.22
N ILE A 182 2.87 2.22 -2.97
CA ILE A 182 3.05 1.23 -1.90
C ILE A 182 1.82 0.34 -1.72
N PHE A 183 0.60 0.85 -2.00
CA PHE A 183 -0.62 0.06 -1.87
C PHE A 183 -0.69 -1.01 -2.96
N GLY A 184 -0.47 -0.64 -4.23
CA GLY A 184 -0.37 -1.61 -5.32
C GLY A 184 0.78 -2.60 -5.13
N PHE A 185 1.91 -2.16 -4.58
CA PHE A 185 3.01 -3.04 -4.20
C PHE A 185 2.63 -4.05 -3.10
N SER A 186 1.84 -3.61 -2.11
CA SER A 186 1.33 -4.48 -1.06
C SER A 186 0.34 -5.52 -1.61
N ASP A 187 -0.52 -5.10 -2.55
CA ASP A 187 -1.45 -5.98 -3.24
C ASP A 187 -0.70 -7.03 -4.08
N MET A 188 0.37 -6.64 -4.78
CA MET A 188 1.24 -7.58 -5.52
C MET A 188 1.86 -8.63 -4.59
N ILE A 189 2.40 -8.22 -3.43
CA ILE A 189 2.93 -9.16 -2.44
C ILE A 189 1.86 -10.17 -2.00
N GLU A 190 0.64 -9.69 -1.73
CA GLU A 190 -0.45 -10.54 -1.24
C GLU A 190 -0.99 -11.49 -2.32
N ILE A 191 -1.18 -11.00 -3.55
CA ILE A 191 -1.76 -11.77 -4.66
C ILE A 191 -0.77 -12.78 -5.23
N ASP A 192 0.48 -12.36 -5.45
CA ASP A 192 1.51 -13.19 -6.09
C ASP A 192 2.18 -14.15 -5.09
N GLY A 193 1.88 -14.01 -3.79
CA GLY A 193 2.43 -14.87 -2.75
C GLY A 193 3.95 -14.69 -2.57
N VAL A 194 4.45 -13.50 -2.87
CA VAL A 194 5.87 -13.17 -2.77
C VAL A 194 6.33 -13.26 -1.30
N PRO A 195 7.50 -13.87 -1.02
CA PRO A 195 8.07 -13.88 0.32
C PRO A 195 8.50 -12.46 0.78
N ALA A 196 7.54 -11.71 1.32
CA ALA A 196 7.74 -10.39 1.91
C ALA A 196 6.84 -10.20 3.14
N PRO A 197 7.18 -9.29 4.07
CA PRO A 197 6.29 -8.92 5.17
C PRO A 197 5.01 -8.24 4.65
N ARG A 198 3.90 -8.40 5.37
CA ARG A 198 2.67 -7.63 5.10
C ARG A 198 2.89 -6.15 5.38
N ILE A 199 2.54 -5.30 4.43
CA ILE A 199 2.80 -3.86 4.50
C ILE A 199 1.51 -3.11 4.84
N PHE A 200 1.53 -2.39 5.94
CA PHE A 200 0.49 -1.43 6.32
C PHE A 200 1.04 -0.02 6.18
N SER A 201 0.62 0.72 5.16
CA SER A 201 1.20 2.04 4.88
C SER A 201 0.22 3.19 5.12
N THR A 202 0.77 4.34 5.50
CA THR A 202 0.10 5.64 5.41
C THR A 202 0.05 6.14 3.97
N GLY A 203 0.87 5.59 3.06
CA GLY A 203 1.12 6.18 1.75
C GLY A 203 1.83 7.52 1.90
N PRO A 204 1.41 8.57 1.16
CA PRO A 204 1.96 9.90 1.30
C PRO A 204 1.92 10.41 2.74
N GLY A 205 3.01 10.98 3.24
CA GLY A 205 3.04 11.65 4.54
C GLY A 205 2.49 13.08 4.46
N LEU A 206 1.89 13.56 5.54
CA LEU A 206 1.63 14.99 5.70
C LEU A 206 2.88 15.68 6.24
N PHE A 207 3.14 16.90 5.77
CA PHE A 207 4.29 17.71 6.18
C PHE A 207 3.85 19.02 6.85
N SER A 208 4.81 19.82 7.32
CA SER A 208 4.55 21.10 7.98
C SER A 208 3.84 22.13 7.09
N SER A 209 3.86 21.94 5.76
CA SER A 209 3.08 22.72 4.80
C SER A 209 1.58 22.41 4.81
N ALA A 210 1.17 21.27 5.36
CA ALA A 210 -0.24 20.97 5.57
C ALA A 210 -0.76 21.78 6.76
N SER A 211 -1.50 22.85 6.48
CA SER A 211 -2.14 23.70 7.50
C SER A 211 -3.59 23.30 7.68
N PHE A 212 -3.99 23.04 8.93
CA PHE A 212 -5.36 22.69 9.32
C PHE A 212 -6.12 23.94 9.77
N SER A 213 -6.27 24.91 8.87
CA SER A 213 -6.82 26.24 9.20
C SER A 213 -8.33 26.28 9.46
N SER A 214 -9.06 25.21 9.10
CA SER A 214 -10.49 25.06 9.39
C SER A 214 -10.92 23.58 9.31
N PRO A 215 -12.08 23.20 9.87
CA PRO A 215 -12.63 21.86 9.72
C PRO A 215 -12.79 21.41 8.26
N ASN A 216 -13.16 22.32 7.35
CA ASN A 216 -13.29 22.01 5.92
C ASN A 216 -11.94 21.71 5.28
N VAL A 217 -10.91 22.48 5.63
CA VAL A 217 -9.53 22.23 5.15
C VAL A 217 -9.01 20.92 5.73
N ALA A 218 -9.24 20.67 7.02
CA ALA A 218 -8.88 19.41 7.68
C ALA A 218 -9.51 18.21 6.99
N LYS A 219 -10.81 18.30 6.69
CA LYS A 219 -11.52 17.26 5.95
C LYS A 219 -10.89 17.04 4.58
N GLY A 220 -10.64 18.10 3.81
CA GLY A 220 -10.01 17.99 2.49
C GLY A 220 -8.61 17.37 2.50
N VAL A 221 -7.84 17.54 3.58
CA VAL A 221 -6.50 16.92 3.73
C VAL A 221 -6.58 15.44 4.09
N VAL A 222 -7.55 15.03 4.92
CA VAL A 222 -7.64 13.66 5.45
C VAL A 222 -8.50 12.75 4.58
N GLU A 223 -9.55 13.27 3.96
CA GLU A 223 -10.49 12.51 3.12
C GLU A 223 -9.81 11.68 2.02
N PRO A 224 -8.76 12.17 1.32
CA PRO A 224 -8.02 11.37 0.34
C PRO A 224 -7.43 10.07 0.89
N TYR A 225 -6.99 10.02 2.16
CA TYR A 225 -6.43 8.80 2.75
C TYR A 225 -7.46 7.68 2.81
N ARG A 226 -8.69 8.03 3.21
CA ARG A 226 -9.80 7.06 3.27
C ARG A 226 -10.37 6.77 1.89
N GLU A 227 -10.64 7.79 1.10
CA GLU A 227 -11.45 7.65 -0.11
C GLU A 227 -10.61 7.20 -1.32
N LYS A 228 -9.40 7.75 -1.49
CA LYS A 228 -8.51 7.48 -2.63
C LYS A 228 -7.51 6.35 -2.34
N TYR A 229 -6.83 6.43 -1.20
CA TYR A 229 -5.78 5.47 -0.82
C TYR A 229 -6.29 4.26 -0.03
N LYS A 230 -7.55 4.29 0.41
CA LYS A 230 -8.19 3.22 1.22
C LYS A 230 -7.40 2.84 2.48
N THR A 231 -6.63 3.78 3.04
CA THR A 231 -5.87 3.57 4.28
C THR A 231 -6.56 4.23 5.47
N HIS A 232 -6.45 3.58 6.63
CA HIS A 232 -6.90 4.10 7.92
C HIS A 232 -5.72 4.70 8.72
N LEU A 233 -4.55 4.83 8.09
CA LEU A 233 -3.32 5.31 8.71
C LEU A 233 -2.97 6.69 8.17
N LEU A 234 -2.56 7.57 9.07
CA LEU A 234 -2.03 8.89 8.75
C LEU A 234 -0.73 9.11 9.52
N LYS A 235 0.19 9.84 8.90
CA LYS A 235 1.43 10.31 9.53
C LYS A 235 1.63 11.77 9.17
N TRP A 236 1.87 12.58 10.19
CA TRP A 236 2.18 13.99 10.02
C TRP A 236 3.57 14.30 10.59
N TYR A 237 4.42 14.88 9.75
CA TYR A 237 5.71 15.44 10.12
C TYR A 237 5.52 16.80 10.77
N LEU A 238 6.01 16.93 12.01
CA LEU A 238 6.05 18.19 12.76
C LEU A 238 4.68 18.89 12.81
N ALA A 239 3.73 18.28 13.51
CA ALA A 239 2.32 18.68 13.58
C ALA A 239 2.09 20.09 14.15
N GLY A 240 2.30 21.14 13.34
CA GLY A 240 2.01 22.55 13.61
C GLY A 240 2.64 23.16 14.89
N PRO A 241 2.62 24.49 15.03
CA PRO A 241 2.85 25.14 16.32
C PRO A 241 1.77 24.75 17.34
N ARG A 242 2.09 24.90 18.64
CA ARG A 242 1.15 24.56 19.73
C ARG A 242 -0.19 25.29 19.65
N SER A 243 -0.20 26.51 19.11
CA SER A 243 -1.40 27.30 18.87
C SER A 243 -2.41 26.62 17.95
N GLU A 244 -1.95 25.82 16.97
CA GLU A 244 -2.81 25.08 16.05
C GLU A 244 -3.35 23.76 16.66
N ARG A 245 -2.78 23.28 17.77
CA ARG A 245 -3.22 22.04 18.44
C ARG A 245 -4.22 22.24 19.58
N LEU A 246 -4.46 23.50 19.99
CA LEU A 246 -5.26 23.86 21.17
C LEU A 246 -6.56 24.60 20.82
N ALA A 247 -6.80 24.87 19.53
CA ALA A 247 -8.04 25.45 19.02
C ALA A 247 -9.03 24.34 18.66
#